data_AF-A0A0C1ZPK9-F1
#
_entry.id   AF-A0A0C1ZPK9-F1
#
_cell.length_a   1.000
_cell.length_b   1.000
_cell.length_c   1.000
_cell.angle_alpha   90.00
_cell.angle_beta   90.00
_cell.angle_gamma   90.00
#
_symmetry.space_group_name_H-M   'P 1'
#
loop_
_entity.id
_entity.type
_entity.pdbx_description
1 polymer ?
#
loop_
_entity_poly.entity_id
_entity_poly.type
_entity_poly.pdbx_seq_one_letter_code
_entity_poly.pdbx_strand_id
1 'polypeptide(L)'
;MPVRLQARRARPICGLSLLAAFVVASWLPGLGHASTVAEQRARLPPPAACKDPIAGVWKSHSYDARFRDWTIFTLEMNRVSAGRDEFEGRITNHSWLAEPHESSPPPCRGELRYVISMDAQGTVVDGHLNFYGVGTWSLDEVPCGSWNMGYNLDHFSGDIDADLLEFQTVNNDGGRAVNDPVVFRRVHCNDGEQIDQEPRIAVAPPPFTPPEDGERSGCGLR
;
A
#
# COMPACT_ATOMS: atom_id res chain seq x y z
N MET A 1 -58.40 -9.59 57.67
CA MET A 1 -57.03 -9.31 58.17
C MET A 1 -56.14 -8.99 56.97
N PRO A 2 -55.65 -7.76 56.78
CA PRO A 2 -54.79 -7.42 55.65
C PRO A 2 -53.30 -7.62 56.01
N VAL A 3 -52.59 -8.39 55.18
CA VAL A 3 -51.14 -8.57 55.26
C VAL A 3 -50.48 -7.50 54.37
N ARG A 4 -49.72 -6.58 55.01
CA ARG A 4 -48.88 -5.59 54.33
C ARG A 4 -47.59 -6.27 53.82
N LEU A 5 -47.39 -6.28 52.50
CA LEU A 5 -46.09 -6.62 51.89
C LEU A 5 -45.28 -5.35 51.67
N GLN A 6 -44.18 -5.22 52.39
CA GLN A 6 -43.20 -4.14 52.28
C GLN A 6 -42.37 -4.28 51.00
N ALA A 7 -42.33 -3.23 50.18
CA ALA A 7 -41.42 -3.11 49.06
C ALA A 7 -39.97 -2.91 49.55
N ARG A 8 -39.07 -3.83 49.18
CA ARG A 8 -37.62 -3.65 49.33
C ARG A 8 -37.09 -2.81 48.17
N ARG A 9 -36.58 -1.62 48.48
CA ARG A 9 -35.79 -0.78 47.57
C ARG A 9 -34.44 -1.45 47.30
N ALA A 10 -34.18 -1.83 46.05
CA ALA A 10 -32.84 -2.16 45.58
C ALA A 10 -32.05 -0.88 45.30
N ARG A 11 -30.82 -0.79 45.81
CA ARG A 11 -29.86 0.27 45.48
C ARG A 11 -29.04 -0.17 44.25
N PRO A 12 -28.85 0.68 43.22
CA PRO A 12 -27.90 0.39 42.16
C PRO A 12 -26.49 0.79 42.62
N ILE A 13 -25.59 -0.18 42.73
CA ILE A 13 -24.15 0.04 42.75
C ILE A 13 -23.59 -0.85 41.63
N CYS A 14 -23.44 -0.29 40.43
CA CYS A 14 -22.57 -0.85 39.41
C CYS A 14 -22.45 0.16 38.28
N GLY A 15 -21.41 0.99 38.32
CA GLY A 15 -21.16 1.97 37.29
C GLY A 15 -19.81 2.61 37.51
N LEU A 16 -18.72 1.87 37.26
CA LEU A 16 -17.35 2.40 37.14
C LEU A 16 -16.32 1.33 36.71
N SER A 17 -16.63 0.47 35.74
CA SER A 17 -15.67 -0.56 35.28
C SER A 17 -15.58 -0.79 33.78
N LEU A 18 -16.19 0.05 32.94
CA LEU A 18 -16.18 -0.13 31.47
C LEU A 18 -15.23 0.82 30.70
N LEU A 19 -14.60 1.81 31.36
CA LEU A 19 -13.71 2.76 30.67
C LEU A 19 -12.22 2.35 30.64
N ALA A 20 -11.79 1.39 31.46
CA ALA A 20 -10.39 0.98 31.52
C ALA A 20 -9.99 -0.07 30.46
N ALA A 21 -10.94 -0.81 29.89
CA ALA A 21 -10.65 -1.86 28.91
C ALA A 21 -10.38 -1.31 27.48
N PHE A 22 -10.87 -0.12 27.13
CA PHE A 22 -10.69 0.45 25.80
C PHE A 22 -9.33 1.12 25.58
N VAL A 23 -8.61 1.50 26.64
CA VAL A 23 -7.31 2.19 26.51
C VAL A 23 -6.14 1.20 26.39
N VAL A 24 -6.28 -0.04 26.85
CA VAL A 24 -5.17 -1.02 26.81
C VAL A 24 -5.07 -1.71 25.44
N ALA A 25 -6.18 -1.81 24.68
CA ALA A 25 -6.18 -2.48 23.39
C ALA A 25 -5.47 -1.70 22.26
N SER A 26 -5.21 -0.39 22.45
CA SER A 26 -4.48 0.45 21.47
C SER A 26 -2.96 0.46 21.66
N TRP A 27 -2.43 -0.25 22.66
CA TRP A 27 -0.99 -0.29 23.00
C TRP A 27 -0.34 -1.65 22.74
N LEU A 28 -0.91 -2.48 21.86
CA LEU A 28 -0.21 -3.64 21.32
C LEU A 28 0.50 -3.22 20.03
N PRO A 29 1.80 -2.85 20.07
CA PRO A 29 2.56 -2.58 18.86
C PRO A 29 2.63 -3.85 17.99
N GLY A 30 2.04 -3.74 16.79
CA GLY A 30 2.55 -4.26 15.54
C GLY A 30 2.89 -5.76 15.48
N LEU A 31 1.87 -6.61 15.34
CA LEU A 31 2.05 -7.92 14.72
C LEU A 31 2.30 -7.74 13.20
N GLY A 32 3.52 -7.39 12.79
CA GLY A 32 3.99 -7.50 11.39
C GLY A 32 3.06 -6.95 10.31
N HIS A 33 2.55 -5.73 10.47
CA HIS A 33 1.61 -5.14 9.51
C HIS A 33 2.35 -4.71 8.24
N ALA A 34 1.73 -4.92 7.08
CA ALA A 34 2.11 -4.24 5.85
C ALA A 34 2.17 -2.71 6.09
N SER A 35 3.03 -2.02 5.32
CA SER A 35 3.17 -0.57 5.42
C SER A 35 1.80 0.13 5.36
N THR A 36 1.57 1.08 6.26
CA THR A 36 0.29 1.80 6.32
C THR A 36 0.04 2.61 5.04
N VAL A 37 -1.22 2.97 4.76
CA VAL A 37 -1.56 3.85 3.62
C VAL A 37 -0.78 5.16 3.65
N ALA A 38 -0.63 5.77 4.83
CA ALA A 38 0.12 7.02 4.99
C ALA A 38 1.62 6.84 4.69
N GLU A 39 2.18 5.70 5.11
CA GLU A 39 3.56 5.31 4.83
C GLU A 39 3.80 5.10 3.34
N GLN A 40 2.93 4.33 2.67
CA GLN A 40 3.02 4.11 1.22
C GLN A 40 2.99 5.46 0.49
N ARG A 41 2.00 6.30 0.81
CA ARG A 41 1.80 7.64 0.24
C ARG A 41 3.04 8.54 0.33
N ALA A 42 3.73 8.52 1.46
CA ALA A 42 4.90 9.37 1.71
C ALA A 42 6.09 9.02 0.79
N ARG A 43 6.12 7.80 0.22
CA ARG A 43 7.21 7.32 -0.65
C ARG A 43 6.91 7.45 -2.14
N LEU A 44 5.66 7.74 -2.50
CA LEU A 44 5.27 7.86 -3.90
C LEU A 44 5.84 9.16 -4.49
N PRO A 45 6.29 9.15 -5.75
CA PRO A 45 6.78 10.35 -6.42
C PRO A 45 5.66 11.38 -6.59
N PRO A 46 5.94 12.61 -7.04
CA PRO A 46 4.90 13.59 -7.33
C PRO A 46 3.86 13.07 -8.34
N PRO A 47 2.57 13.42 -8.19
CA PRO A 47 1.53 12.95 -9.09
C PRO A 47 1.56 13.69 -10.43
N ALA A 48 1.26 12.97 -11.52
CA ALA A 48 1.07 13.51 -12.86
C ALA A 48 -0.41 13.79 -13.13
N ALA A 49 -0.71 15.01 -13.55
CA ALA A 49 -2.03 15.42 -14.01
C ALA A 49 -2.18 15.14 -15.51
N CYS A 50 -3.10 14.24 -15.85
CA CYS A 50 -3.32 13.77 -17.21
C CYS A 50 -4.72 14.14 -17.69
N LYS A 51 -4.86 14.23 -19.01
CA LYS A 51 -6.16 14.47 -19.65
C LYS A 51 -7.15 13.33 -19.41
N ASP A 52 -6.70 12.07 -19.58
CA ASP A 52 -7.50 10.93 -19.15
C ASP A 52 -7.49 10.85 -17.61
N PRO A 53 -8.65 10.70 -16.94
CA PRO A 53 -8.69 10.63 -15.48
C PRO A 53 -8.07 9.34 -14.90
N ILE A 54 -7.93 8.28 -15.70
CA ILE A 54 -7.54 6.94 -15.22
C ILE A 54 -6.32 6.41 -15.97
N ALA A 55 -6.27 6.56 -17.30
CA ALA A 55 -5.13 6.07 -18.07
C ALA A 55 -3.82 6.76 -17.64
N GLY A 56 -2.71 6.03 -17.78
CA GLY A 56 -1.39 6.48 -17.37
C GLY A 56 -0.57 5.39 -16.70
N VAL A 57 0.57 5.79 -16.13
CA VAL A 57 1.45 4.91 -15.35
C VAL A 57 1.25 5.19 -13.87
N TRP A 58 0.83 4.17 -13.14
CA TRP A 58 0.58 4.22 -11.71
C TRP A 58 1.65 3.42 -10.98
N LYS A 59 2.24 3.98 -9.93
CA LYS A 59 3.23 3.28 -9.10
C LYS A 59 2.79 3.20 -7.65
N SER A 60 3.02 2.05 -7.05
CA SER A 60 2.98 1.85 -5.60
C SER A 60 4.39 1.70 -5.04
N HIS A 61 4.50 1.73 -3.71
CA HIS A 61 5.74 1.43 -3.01
C HIS A 61 5.41 1.01 -1.57
N SER A 62 5.47 -0.29 -1.30
CA SER A 62 5.08 -0.87 -0.01
C SER A 62 6.17 -1.76 0.57
N TYR A 63 6.14 -1.88 1.90
CA TYR A 63 6.97 -2.82 2.65
C TYR A 63 6.07 -3.85 3.33
N ASP A 64 6.42 -5.13 3.19
CA ASP A 64 5.77 -6.22 3.91
C ASP A 64 6.69 -6.69 5.05
N ALA A 65 6.31 -6.37 6.29
CA ALA A 65 7.09 -6.74 7.47
C ALA A 65 7.12 -8.25 7.75
N ARG A 66 6.13 -9.00 7.26
CA ARG A 66 6.05 -10.45 7.43
C ARG A 66 7.06 -11.17 6.55
N PHE A 67 7.23 -10.73 5.30
CA PHE A 67 8.18 -11.32 4.35
C PHE A 67 9.50 -10.57 4.25
N ARG A 68 9.59 -9.40 4.87
CA ARG A 68 10.77 -8.53 4.90
C ARG A 68 11.22 -8.13 3.49
N ASP A 69 10.26 -7.86 2.63
CA ASP A 69 10.51 -7.37 1.29
C ASP A 69 9.82 -6.04 1.04
N TRP A 70 10.45 -5.30 0.14
CA TRP A 70 9.87 -4.14 -0.51
C TRP A 70 9.29 -4.56 -1.84
N THR A 71 8.20 -3.90 -2.21
CA THR A 71 7.55 -4.12 -3.51
C THR A 71 7.17 -2.78 -4.13
N ILE A 72 7.50 -2.64 -5.40
CA ILE A 72 7.00 -1.58 -6.28
C ILE A 72 6.15 -2.27 -7.34
N PHE A 73 4.84 -2.03 -7.31
CA PHE A 73 4.00 -2.34 -8.45
C PHE A 73 3.94 -1.14 -9.39
N THR A 74 4.05 -1.40 -10.69
CA THR A 74 3.77 -0.43 -11.74
C THR A 74 2.61 -0.93 -12.59
N LEU A 75 1.55 -0.14 -12.68
CA LEU A 75 0.41 -0.38 -13.58
C LEU A 75 0.55 0.56 -14.76
N GLU A 76 0.77 0.01 -15.94
CA GLU A 76 0.66 0.74 -17.20
C GLU A 76 -0.75 0.53 -17.73
N MET A 77 -1.57 1.57 -17.72
CA MET A 77 -2.99 1.50 -18.07
C MET A 77 -3.26 2.31 -19.34
N ASN A 78 -3.74 1.63 -20.37
CA ASN A 78 -4.18 2.22 -21.63
C ASN A 78 -5.69 2.01 -21.78
N ARG A 79 -6.42 3.08 -22.09
CA ARG A 79 -7.84 2.96 -22.38
C ARG A 79 -8.02 2.32 -23.76
N VAL A 80 -8.81 1.25 -23.84
CA VAL A 80 -9.02 0.50 -25.09
C VAL A 80 -9.63 1.39 -26.18
N SER A 81 -10.53 2.31 -25.81
CA SER A 81 -10.90 3.42 -26.67
C SER A 81 -11.45 4.60 -25.88
N ALA A 82 -11.36 5.80 -26.44
CA ALA A 82 -11.93 7.00 -25.85
C ALA A 82 -13.41 6.80 -25.45
N GLY A 83 -13.76 7.21 -24.23
CA GLY A 83 -15.11 7.15 -23.69
C GLY A 83 -15.60 5.77 -23.23
N ARG A 84 -14.78 4.71 -23.32
CA ARG A 84 -15.09 3.40 -22.74
C ARG A 84 -14.35 3.20 -21.43
N ASP A 85 -15.02 2.58 -20.46
CA ASP A 85 -14.48 2.22 -19.16
C ASP A 85 -13.77 0.86 -19.17
N GLU A 86 -13.02 0.61 -20.24
CA GLU A 86 -12.26 -0.61 -20.50
C GLU A 86 -10.79 -0.24 -20.72
N PHE A 87 -9.91 -1.01 -20.09
CA PHE A 87 -8.47 -0.78 -20.09
C PHE A 87 -7.71 -2.05 -20.41
N GLU A 88 -6.56 -1.88 -21.04
CA GLU A 88 -5.53 -2.89 -21.25
C GLU A 88 -4.18 -2.35 -20.78
N GLY A 89 -3.22 -3.23 -20.55
CA GLY A 89 -1.86 -2.83 -20.32
C GLY A 89 -1.05 -3.87 -19.59
N ARG A 90 -0.27 -3.44 -18.59
CA ARG A 90 0.74 -4.30 -17.96
C ARG A 90 0.85 -4.01 -16.47
N ILE A 91 0.99 -5.08 -15.68
CA ILE A 91 1.38 -5.01 -14.28
C ILE A 91 2.83 -5.47 -14.20
N THR A 92 3.69 -4.68 -13.55
CA THR A 92 5.06 -5.06 -13.23
C THR A 92 5.25 -5.05 -11.71
N ASN A 93 5.76 -6.14 -11.16
CA ASN A 93 6.20 -6.25 -9.77
C ASN A 93 7.74 -6.25 -9.73
N HIS A 94 8.33 -5.23 -9.10
CA HIS A 94 9.73 -5.24 -8.71
C HIS A 94 9.83 -5.38 -7.20
N SER A 95 10.42 -6.49 -6.75
CA SER A 95 10.53 -6.82 -5.32
C SER A 95 11.95 -7.21 -4.92
N TRP A 96 12.31 -6.93 -3.66
CA TRP A 96 13.61 -7.25 -3.08
C TRP A 96 13.51 -7.40 -1.56
N LEU A 97 14.30 -8.31 -1.00
CA LEU A 97 14.42 -8.46 0.46
C LEU A 97 15.28 -7.32 1.04
N ALA A 98 14.80 -6.66 2.09
CA ALA A 98 15.54 -5.60 2.78
C ALA A 98 14.93 -5.25 4.15
N GLU A 99 15.63 -4.41 4.91
CA GLU A 99 15.08 -3.82 6.13
C GLU A 99 14.07 -2.69 5.83
N PRO A 100 13.19 -2.31 6.80
CA PRO A 100 12.19 -1.26 6.62
C PRO A 100 12.75 0.16 6.35
N HIS A 101 14.05 0.36 6.52
CA HIS A 101 14.72 1.64 6.19
C HIS A 101 15.42 1.61 4.81
N GLU A 102 15.51 0.44 4.18
CA GLU A 102 16.15 0.23 2.88
C GLU A 102 15.11 0.25 1.74
N SER A 103 14.39 1.38 1.61
CA SER A 103 13.33 1.55 0.60
C SER A 103 13.83 1.63 -0.85
N SER A 104 15.11 1.39 -1.08
CA SER A 104 15.70 1.23 -2.40
C SER A 104 16.47 -0.08 -2.40
N PRO A 105 16.49 -0.82 -3.52
CA PRO A 105 17.20 -2.08 -3.58
C PRO A 105 18.69 -1.90 -3.19
N PRO A 106 19.18 -2.60 -2.16
CA PRO A 106 20.60 -2.57 -1.82
C PRO A 106 21.43 -3.26 -2.90
N PRO A 107 22.77 -3.10 -2.89
CA PRO A 107 23.66 -3.93 -3.71
C PRO A 107 23.43 -5.42 -3.43
N CYS A 108 23.56 -6.29 -4.44
CA CYS A 108 23.34 -7.72 -4.26
C CYS A 108 24.28 -8.32 -3.20
N ARG A 109 23.74 -8.97 -2.17
CA ARG A 109 24.51 -9.78 -1.19
C ARG A 109 24.09 -11.26 -1.18
N GLY A 110 23.31 -11.68 -2.18
CA GLY A 110 22.82 -13.04 -2.36
C GLY A 110 21.32 -13.20 -2.10
N GLU A 111 20.68 -12.19 -1.52
CA GLU A 111 19.23 -12.13 -1.33
C GLU A 111 18.50 -12.00 -2.66
N LEU A 112 17.26 -12.48 -2.68
CA LEU A 112 16.43 -12.44 -3.86
C LEU A 112 15.98 -11.02 -4.19
N ARG A 113 16.18 -10.64 -5.45
CA ARG A 113 15.57 -9.48 -6.10
C ARG A 113 15.07 -9.92 -7.46
N TYR A 114 13.86 -9.54 -7.82
CA TYR A 114 13.25 -9.94 -9.08
C TYR A 114 12.34 -8.85 -9.67
N VAL A 115 12.12 -8.96 -10.97
CA VAL A 115 11.13 -8.20 -11.73
C VAL A 115 10.27 -9.21 -12.48
N ILE A 116 8.96 -9.15 -12.23
CA ILE A 116 7.96 -9.96 -12.91
C ILE A 116 6.98 -9.02 -13.60
N SER A 117 6.52 -9.40 -14.79
CA SER A 117 5.41 -8.70 -15.44
C SER A 117 4.33 -9.64 -15.93
N MET A 118 3.14 -9.08 -16.16
CA MET A 118 2.01 -9.76 -16.78
C MET A 118 1.20 -8.75 -17.58
N ASP A 119 0.63 -9.20 -18.70
CA ASP A 119 -0.41 -8.45 -19.39
C ASP A 119 -1.61 -8.28 -18.44
N ALA A 120 -2.33 -7.18 -18.59
CA ALA A 120 -3.42 -6.84 -17.70
C ALA A 120 -4.61 -6.23 -18.44
N GLN A 121 -5.78 -6.40 -17.84
CA GLN A 121 -7.03 -5.79 -18.26
C GLN A 121 -7.68 -5.09 -17.09
N GLY A 122 -8.52 -4.11 -17.39
CA GLY A 122 -9.36 -3.53 -16.36
C GLY A 122 -10.67 -2.96 -16.86
N THR A 123 -11.57 -2.76 -15.91
CA THR A 123 -12.89 -2.20 -16.12
C THR A 123 -13.25 -1.27 -14.96
N VAL A 124 -13.99 -0.21 -15.28
CA VAL A 124 -14.57 0.68 -14.26
C VAL A 124 -16.07 0.49 -14.24
N VAL A 125 -16.61 0.24 -13.05
CA VAL A 125 -18.05 0.11 -12.82
C VAL A 125 -18.38 0.96 -11.60
N ASP A 126 -19.29 1.93 -11.77
CA ASP A 126 -19.71 2.85 -10.69
C ASP A 126 -18.55 3.58 -10.00
N GLY A 127 -17.48 3.91 -10.76
CA GLY A 127 -16.28 4.59 -10.24
C GLY A 127 -15.27 3.65 -9.58
N HIS A 128 -15.60 2.37 -9.44
CA HIS A 128 -14.71 1.34 -8.90
C HIS A 128 -13.92 0.67 -10.03
N LEU A 129 -12.59 0.75 -9.96
CA LEU A 129 -11.68 0.17 -10.95
C LEU A 129 -11.25 -1.23 -10.50
N ASN A 130 -11.38 -2.20 -11.41
CA ASN A 130 -10.74 -3.50 -11.31
C ASN A 130 -9.65 -3.60 -12.37
N PHE A 131 -8.41 -3.89 -11.99
CA PHE A 131 -7.29 -4.08 -12.90
C PHE A 131 -6.48 -5.32 -12.49
N TYR A 132 -6.40 -6.30 -13.39
CA TYR A 132 -5.91 -7.64 -13.06
C TYR A 132 -5.05 -8.22 -14.17
N GLY A 133 -4.09 -9.05 -13.77
CA GLY A 133 -3.26 -9.82 -14.68
C GLY A 133 -4.07 -10.84 -15.48
N VAL A 134 -3.74 -11.02 -16.75
CA VAL A 134 -4.36 -11.99 -17.66
C VAL A 134 -3.31 -12.89 -18.30
N GLY A 135 -3.72 -14.12 -18.63
CA GLY A 135 -2.85 -15.08 -19.31
C GLY A 135 -1.74 -15.63 -18.41
N THR A 136 -0.48 -15.33 -18.74
CA THR A 136 0.71 -15.82 -18.05
C THR A 136 1.58 -14.66 -17.59
N TRP A 137 2.33 -14.86 -16.50
CA TRP A 137 3.38 -13.93 -16.08
C TRP A 137 4.73 -14.29 -16.73
N SER A 138 5.64 -13.32 -16.74
CA SER A 138 7.01 -13.43 -17.20
C SER A 138 7.96 -13.04 -16.06
N LEU A 139 9.02 -13.83 -15.86
CA LEU A 139 10.16 -13.45 -15.02
C LEU A 139 11.14 -12.66 -15.88
N ASP A 140 10.98 -11.34 -15.87
CA ASP A 140 11.74 -10.45 -16.74
C ASP A 140 13.20 -10.38 -16.31
N GLU A 141 13.45 -10.23 -15.00
CA GLU A 141 14.79 -10.12 -14.44
C GLU A 141 14.90 -10.77 -13.06
N VAL A 142 16.08 -11.35 -12.78
CA VAL A 142 16.50 -11.74 -11.42
C VAL A 142 17.87 -11.12 -11.14
N PRO A 143 17.93 -9.82 -10.78
CA PRO A 143 19.22 -9.16 -10.57
C PRO A 143 20.07 -9.78 -9.47
N CYS A 144 19.44 -10.36 -8.44
CA CYS A 144 20.13 -10.96 -7.29
C CYS A 144 19.44 -12.26 -6.84
N GLY A 145 20.21 -13.21 -6.30
CA GLY A 145 19.69 -14.46 -5.75
C GLY A 145 19.29 -15.46 -6.84
N SER A 146 18.35 -16.35 -6.51
CA SER A 146 17.82 -17.35 -7.45
C SER A 146 16.32 -17.47 -7.30
N TRP A 147 15.60 -17.51 -8.42
CA TRP A 147 14.17 -17.70 -8.46
C TRP A 147 13.81 -19.18 -8.70
N ASN A 148 13.05 -19.78 -7.80
CA ASN A 148 12.64 -21.19 -7.88
C ASN A 148 11.16 -21.42 -7.49
N MET A 149 10.34 -20.39 -7.57
CA MET A 149 8.93 -20.42 -7.16
C MET A 149 7.98 -20.02 -8.30
N GLY A 150 6.68 -20.18 -8.08
CA GLY A 150 5.64 -19.66 -8.99
C GLY A 150 5.27 -18.22 -8.65
N TYR A 151 4.41 -17.63 -9.48
CA TYR A 151 3.82 -16.31 -9.25
C TYR A 151 2.31 -16.38 -9.51
N ASN A 152 1.51 -15.69 -8.69
CA ASN A 152 0.07 -15.58 -8.91
C ASN A 152 -0.24 -14.24 -9.56
N LEU A 153 -1.20 -14.20 -10.49
CA LEU A 153 -1.55 -12.95 -11.16
C LEU A 153 -2.16 -11.97 -10.16
N ASP A 154 -1.67 -10.75 -10.16
CA ASP A 154 -2.16 -9.70 -9.28
C ASP A 154 -3.55 -9.22 -9.72
N HIS A 155 -4.38 -8.82 -8.75
CA HIS A 155 -5.69 -8.24 -8.99
C HIS A 155 -5.91 -7.09 -8.03
N PHE A 156 -5.80 -5.87 -8.57
CA PHE A 156 -6.04 -4.64 -7.84
C PHE A 156 -7.46 -4.17 -8.08
N SER A 157 -8.24 -4.01 -7.02
CA SER A 157 -9.57 -3.40 -7.08
C SER A 157 -9.70 -2.28 -6.05
N GLY A 158 -10.37 -1.19 -6.42
CA GLY A 158 -10.41 0.01 -5.59
C GLY A 158 -11.04 1.23 -6.25
N ASP A 159 -10.92 2.36 -5.58
CA ASP A 159 -11.44 3.65 -6.04
C ASP A 159 -10.29 4.61 -6.37
N ILE A 160 -10.51 5.45 -7.39
CA ILE A 160 -9.59 6.53 -7.72
C ILE A 160 -10.04 7.81 -7.02
N ASP A 161 -9.16 8.34 -6.19
CA ASP A 161 -9.27 9.68 -5.62
C ASP A 161 -8.69 10.69 -6.60
N ALA A 162 -9.56 11.41 -7.30
CA ALA A 162 -9.18 12.38 -8.32
C ALA A 162 -8.50 13.63 -7.74
N ASP A 163 -8.74 13.97 -6.48
CA ASP A 163 -8.14 15.13 -5.82
C ASP A 163 -6.69 14.82 -5.40
N LEU A 164 -6.45 13.59 -4.95
CA LEU A 164 -5.11 13.11 -4.58
C LEU A 164 -4.33 12.52 -5.75
N LEU A 165 -5.00 12.21 -6.87
CA LEU A 165 -4.44 11.45 -8.00
C LEU A 165 -3.88 10.09 -7.53
N GLU A 166 -4.64 9.44 -6.66
CA GLU A 166 -4.29 8.17 -6.02
C GLU A 166 -5.34 7.11 -6.30
N PHE A 167 -4.89 5.88 -6.53
CA PHE A 167 -5.75 4.71 -6.66
C PHE A 167 -5.57 3.89 -5.37
N GLN A 168 -6.61 3.87 -4.55
CA GLN A 168 -6.63 3.19 -3.25
C GLN A 168 -7.22 1.81 -3.44
N THR A 169 -6.41 0.77 -3.28
CA THR A 169 -6.76 -0.58 -3.72
C THR A 169 -6.54 -1.64 -2.66
N VAL A 170 -7.10 -2.80 -2.92
CA VAL A 170 -6.67 -4.07 -2.36
C VAL A 170 -6.11 -4.96 -3.47
N ASN A 171 -5.00 -5.64 -3.21
CA ASN A 171 -4.52 -6.73 -4.04
C ASN A 171 -5.14 -8.05 -3.58
N ASN A 172 -5.60 -8.85 -4.53
CA ASN A 172 -6.16 -10.17 -4.33
C ASN A 172 -5.53 -11.18 -5.31
N ASP A 173 -4.24 -11.46 -5.14
CA ASP A 173 -3.47 -12.38 -5.99
C ASP A 173 -3.85 -13.87 -5.78
N GLY A 174 -4.63 -14.18 -4.74
CA GLY A 174 -4.99 -15.55 -4.37
C GLY A 174 -3.85 -16.35 -3.70
N GLY A 175 -2.72 -15.70 -3.42
CA GLY A 175 -1.56 -16.26 -2.75
C GLY A 175 -1.15 -15.46 -1.53
N ARG A 176 -0.11 -14.63 -1.69
CA ARG A 176 0.50 -13.92 -0.54
C ARG A 176 -0.23 -12.62 -0.23
N ALA A 177 -0.74 -11.95 -1.26
CA ALA A 177 -1.40 -10.67 -1.20
C ALA A 177 -2.92 -10.87 -1.34
N VAL A 178 -3.57 -11.27 -0.25
CA VAL A 178 -5.03 -11.47 -0.18
C VAL A 178 -5.64 -10.38 0.70
N ASN A 179 -6.47 -9.53 0.09
CA ASN A 179 -6.98 -8.28 0.66
C ASN A 179 -5.87 -7.35 1.16
N ASP A 180 -4.73 -7.33 0.46
CA ASP A 180 -3.57 -6.54 0.88
C ASP A 180 -3.71 -5.08 0.39
N PRO A 181 -3.76 -4.07 1.28
CA PRO A 181 -3.95 -2.69 0.86
C PRO A 181 -2.74 -2.13 0.10
N VAL A 182 -2.98 -1.63 -1.11
CA VAL A 182 -1.95 -0.99 -1.94
C VAL A 182 -2.41 0.37 -2.44
N VAL A 183 -1.59 1.39 -2.23
CA VAL A 183 -1.82 2.74 -2.72
C VAL A 183 -0.94 2.98 -3.94
N PHE A 184 -1.58 3.34 -5.04
CA PHE A 184 -0.87 3.80 -6.22
C PHE A 184 -1.04 5.30 -6.39
N ARG A 185 -0.05 5.92 -7.00
CA ARG A 185 -0.13 7.29 -7.50
C ARG A 185 0.21 7.31 -8.97
N ARG A 186 -0.51 8.10 -9.75
CA ARG A 186 -0.20 8.29 -11.17
C ARG A 186 1.08 9.12 -11.30
N VAL A 187 2.11 8.54 -11.88
CA VAL A 187 3.45 9.16 -11.99
C VAL A 187 3.76 9.64 -13.40
N HIS A 188 3.01 9.15 -14.39
CA HIS A 188 3.16 9.54 -15.79
C HIS A 188 1.82 9.45 -16.52
N CYS A 189 1.67 10.30 -17.53
CA CYS A 189 0.56 10.23 -18.48
C CYS A 189 0.98 9.37 -19.67
N ASN A 190 0.02 8.80 -20.39
CA ASN A 190 0.34 8.22 -21.68
C ASN A 190 0.71 9.35 -22.68
N ASP A 191 1.43 9.01 -23.75
CA ASP A 191 2.08 9.96 -24.65
C ASP A 191 1.19 11.16 -25.04
N GLY A 192 1.71 12.38 -24.84
CA GLY A 192 1.07 13.63 -25.28
C GLY A 192 -0.09 14.14 -24.41
N GLU A 193 -0.36 13.52 -23.26
CA GLU A 193 -1.52 13.85 -22.41
C GLU A 193 -1.19 14.58 -21.10
N GLN A 194 0.08 14.94 -20.87
CA GLN A 194 0.46 15.67 -19.67
C GLN A 194 -0.07 17.11 -19.73
N ILE A 195 -0.88 17.49 -18.74
CA ILE A 195 -1.30 18.87 -18.53
C ILE A 195 -0.06 19.62 -18.03
N ASP A 196 0.24 20.80 -18.58
CA ASP A 196 1.38 21.63 -18.15
C ASP A 196 1.42 21.75 -16.62
N GLN A 197 2.36 21.04 -15.99
CA GLN A 197 2.58 21.10 -14.55
C GLN A 197 3.76 22.03 -14.27
N GLU A 198 3.57 22.99 -13.37
CA GLU A 198 4.67 23.77 -12.82
C GLU A 198 5.72 22.84 -12.21
N PRO A 199 7.03 23.08 -12.44
CA PRO A 199 8.09 22.23 -11.91
C PRO A 199 8.05 22.23 -10.37
N ARG A 200 7.83 21.05 -9.78
CA ARG A 200 7.87 20.85 -8.32
C ARG A 200 9.16 20.14 -7.93
N ILE A 201 9.89 20.69 -6.96
CA ILE A 201 11.09 20.08 -6.41
C ILE A 201 10.68 18.86 -5.57
N ALA A 202 11.10 17.66 -5.98
CA ALA A 202 10.93 16.46 -5.18
C ALA A 202 12.01 16.39 -4.09
N VAL A 203 11.60 16.44 -2.83
CA VAL A 203 12.47 16.22 -1.67
C VAL A 203 12.25 14.78 -1.20
N ALA A 204 13.33 14.01 -1.04
CA ALA A 204 13.22 12.65 -0.52
C ALA A 204 12.61 12.68 0.90
N PRO A 205 11.64 11.79 1.21
CA PRO A 205 11.09 11.70 2.56
C PRO A 205 12.19 11.29 3.56
N PRO A 206 12.18 11.83 4.79
CA PRO A 206 13.12 11.43 5.82
C PRO A 206 12.93 9.96 6.23
N PRO A 207 13.96 9.29 6.76
CA PRO A 207 13.84 7.90 7.23
C PRO A 207 12.83 7.77 8.38
N PHE A 208 12.22 6.59 8.50
CA PHE A 208 11.17 6.29 9.51
C PHE A 208 11.67 6.33 10.94
N THR A 209 12.91 5.92 11.13
CA THR A 209 13.58 5.91 12.41
C THR A 209 14.59 7.03 12.40
N PRO A 210 14.66 7.87 13.47
CA PRO A 210 15.86 8.68 13.67
C PRO A 210 17.08 7.74 13.62
N PRO A 211 18.21 8.19 13.04
CA PRO A 211 19.41 7.38 13.03
C PRO A 211 19.67 6.87 14.45
N GLU A 212 19.97 5.59 14.60
CA GLU A 212 20.47 5.09 15.86
C GLU A 212 21.80 5.79 16.11
N ASP A 213 21.75 6.91 16.83
CA ASP A 213 22.93 7.59 17.31
C ASP A 213 23.66 6.58 18.19
N GLY A 214 24.64 5.90 17.60
CA GLY A 214 25.60 5.09 18.33
C GLY A 214 26.14 5.93 19.47
N GLU A 215 25.77 5.56 20.70
CA GLU A 215 26.41 5.94 21.95
C GLU A 215 26.92 7.39 22.01
N ARG A 216 26.01 8.38 22.01
CA ARG A 216 26.37 9.72 22.48
C ARG A 216 25.67 10.06 23.79
N SER A 217 26.31 9.58 24.85
CA SER A 217 26.71 10.37 26.02
C SER A 217 25.63 11.27 26.63
N GLY A 218 24.96 10.73 27.64
CA GLY A 218 24.56 11.38 28.88
C GLY A 218 24.30 12.89 28.88
N CYS A 219 23.04 13.25 29.07
CA CYS A 219 22.70 14.48 29.78
C CYS A 219 23.06 14.31 31.26
N GLY A 220 24.35 14.48 31.57
CA GLY A 220 24.80 14.73 32.93
C GLY A 220 24.26 16.07 33.38
N LEU A 221 23.34 16.05 34.34
CA LEU A 221 22.99 17.21 35.16
C LEU A 221 24.29 17.79 35.76
N ARG A 222 24.52 19.08 35.52
CA ARG A 222 25.39 19.90 36.35
C ARG A 222 24.66 21.19 36.70
#